data_AF-A0A2B2LLD7-F1
#
_entry.id   AF-A0A2B2LLD7-F1
#
_cell.length_a   1.000
_cell.length_b   1.000
_cell.length_c   1.000
_cell.angle_alpha   90.00
_cell.angle_beta   90.00
_cell.angle_gamma   90.00
#
_symmetry.space_group_name_H-M   'P 1'
#
loop_
_entity.id
_entity.type
_entity.pdbx_description
1 polymer ?
#
loop_
_entity_poly.entity_id
_entity_poly.type
_entity_poly.pdbx_seq_one_letter_code
_entity_poly.pdbx_strand_id
1 'polypeptide(L)'
;MFASVGSASAVKYVKSWGSELDTSKLLRTPVAMARDTKGFLYVVDMGNNRVLKIDKNGEVVNAVGTLGEGPGQFNMPFGIAVDKEGNILVADTANYRIQKFNEEFQFIKSWGTKGKGSEQFSFPREIAVDSDNDYYITDEYNHRIQKYSPDGQYIQTIGSYGKANGEMALPQGIAINKQDEVYIADTYNNRIQVFDKKGEFQRVIGTGIAGLGPYQFYHPRGINFDSTSGSLYVADTYNNRIMKFTNKDQFLYTVGNFPQFVYPNQVLPDDKGNIYITDTGNNRVLLYNEVGLTAVMKKTIGNERNGNTQYAGPYDVERDTNGNVFVSDSFNHRILKYDISGKIVGKWGSLFGIGGPLGFGSLPGQFFVPRQIATDRYNNVYVSDSVNHRIQKFTNSGIVLASYGSFGVLPGFFQFPSGIAIDSKGNIFIADSENHRIQKFNPFFVYMKEWGRKGSGEGEFFQPMQLAIDSKDNVYVVDRINNRIQKFNNEGKFITKWGTNHGAGNLDPLENWREGPGDLFLPIGIEIDINNTVYVTDTSNNRVNIYNENGGFLESFGSFNGMSGQFFSPQGIDVDSQGNIIITDGLLQRIQMFKKAN
;
A
#
# COMPACT_ATOMS: atom_id res chain seq x y z
N MET A 1 8.07 -37.76 1.72
CA MET A 1 6.59 -37.74 1.77
C MET A 1 6.16 -36.97 3.01
N PHE A 2 5.71 -35.75 2.85
CA PHE A 2 4.81 -35.09 3.79
C PHE A 2 3.76 -34.40 2.94
N ALA A 3 2.63 -35.07 2.75
CA ALA A 3 1.44 -34.46 2.19
C ALA A 3 0.79 -33.68 3.33
N SER A 4 0.88 -32.34 3.30
CA SER A 4 0.02 -31.50 4.12
C SER A 4 -1.37 -31.50 3.50
N VAL A 5 -2.24 -32.36 4.03
CA VAL A 5 -3.68 -32.13 3.90
C VAL A 5 -3.99 -30.94 4.80
N GLY A 6 -3.77 -29.72 4.30
CA GLY A 6 -4.26 -28.52 4.97
C GLY A 6 -5.78 -28.61 5.00
N SER A 7 -6.37 -28.67 6.19
CA SER A 7 -7.82 -28.51 6.33
C SER A 7 -8.19 -27.19 5.68
N ALA A 8 -9.06 -27.22 4.67
CA ALA A 8 -9.59 -26.00 4.08
C ALA A 8 -10.13 -25.10 5.20
N SER A 9 -9.77 -23.80 5.18
CA SER A 9 -10.26 -22.86 6.18
C SER A 9 -11.78 -22.95 6.30
N ALA A 10 -12.29 -22.84 7.52
CA ALA A 10 -13.73 -22.76 7.76
C ALA A 10 -14.33 -21.46 7.19
N VAL A 11 -13.49 -20.48 6.85
CA VAL A 11 -13.89 -19.19 6.31
C VAL A 11 -14.04 -19.25 4.78
N LYS A 12 -15.22 -18.89 4.28
CA LYS A 12 -15.54 -18.87 2.85
C LYS A 12 -15.84 -17.46 2.37
N TYR A 13 -15.31 -17.11 1.19
CA TYR A 13 -15.67 -15.87 0.51
C TYR A 13 -17.16 -15.84 0.16
N VAL A 14 -17.78 -14.66 0.30
CA VAL A 14 -19.20 -14.43 -0.02
C VAL A 14 -19.33 -13.47 -1.19
N LYS A 15 -18.83 -12.24 -1.05
CA LYS A 15 -18.93 -11.17 -2.05
C LYS A 15 -17.91 -10.07 -1.80
N SER A 16 -17.75 -9.17 -2.77
CA SER A 16 -16.95 -7.96 -2.65
C SER A 16 -17.59 -6.80 -3.42
N TRP A 17 -17.21 -5.57 -3.08
CA TRP A 17 -17.66 -4.37 -3.80
C TRP A 17 -16.56 -3.29 -3.79
N GLY A 18 -16.69 -2.32 -4.68
CA GLY A 18 -15.68 -1.27 -4.91
C GLY A 18 -14.57 -1.68 -5.88
N SER A 19 -14.53 -2.95 -6.28
CA SER A 19 -13.62 -3.48 -7.29
C SER A 19 -14.15 -3.37 -8.72
N GLU A 20 -15.31 -2.74 -8.95
CA GLU A 20 -15.90 -2.63 -10.28
C GLU A 20 -14.93 -1.92 -11.24
N LEU A 21 -14.87 -2.35 -12.52
CA LEU A 21 -13.95 -1.74 -13.48
C LEU A 21 -14.30 -0.28 -13.67
N ASP A 22 -13.34 0.61 -13.44
CA ASP A 22 -13.56 2.02 -13.66
C ASP A 22 -13.61 2.37 -15.15
N THR A 23 -14.31 3.45 -15.47
CA THR A 23 -14.30 4.02 -16.82
C THR A 23 -12.86 4.27 -17.29
N SER A 24 -12.64 4.31 -18.61
CA SER A 24 -11.31 4.53 -19.18
C SER A 24 -10.64 5.82 -18.70
N LYS A 25 -11.42 6.82 -18.24
CA LYS A 25 -10.90 8.10 -17.76
C LYS A 25 -10.35 8.10 -16.34
N LEU A 26 -10.62 7.05 -15.55
CA LEU A 26 -10.20 6.97 -14.15
C LEU A 26 -9.06 5.98 -13.97
N LEU A 27 -8.10 6.31 -13.13
CA LEU A 27 -7.00 5.41 -12.77
C LEU A 27 -7.27 4.80 -11.40
N ARG A 28 -6.68 3.64 -11.12
CA ARG A 28 -6.71 2.92 -9.84
C ARG A 28 -5.33 2.33 -9.57
N THR A 29 -4.56 2.97 -8.69
CA THR A 29 -3.18 2.61 -8.38
C THR A 29 -2.31 2.60 -9.65
N PRO A 30 -2.17 3.73 -10.39
CA PRO A 30 -1.25 3.79 -11.52
C PRO A 30 0.20 3.69 -11.00
N VAL A 31 0.99 2.77 -11.54
CA VAL A 31 2.30 2.42 -10.94
C VAL A 31 3.48 2.69 -11.86
N ALA A 32 3.38 2.38 -13.14
CA ALA A 32 4.45 2.57 -14.11
C ALA A 32 3.91 3.17 -15.42
N MET A 33 4.84 3.73 -16.18
CA MET A 33 4.63 4.44 -17.42
C MET A 33 5.80 4.18 -18.38
N ALA A 34 5.49 4.17 -19.66
CA ALA A 34 6.47 4.19 -20.75
C ALA A 34 6.00 5.14 -21.84
N ARG A 35 6.89 5.56 -22.73
CA ARG A 35 6.56 6.44 -23.85
C ARG A 35 7.17 5.92 -25.14
N ASP A 36 6.39 5.91 -26.21
CA ASP A 36 6.91 5.59 -27.54
C ASP A 36 7.51 6.81 -28.26
N THR A 37 8.13 6.57 -29.41
CA THR A 37 8.75 7.61 -30.25
C THR A 37 7.74 8.57 -30.88
N LYS A 38 6.46 8.16 -30.96
CA LYS A 38 5.34 9.00 -31.43
C LYS A 38 4.83 9.93 -30.32
N GLY A 39 5.26 9.71 -29.07
CA GLY A 39 4.92 10.52 -27.91
C GLY A 39 3.67 10.07 -27.17
N PHE A 40 3.12 8.88 -27.45
CA PHE A 40 2.06 8.30 -26.64
C PHE A 40 2.62 7.83 -25.30
N LEU A 41 1.87 8.11 -24.24
CA LEU A 41 2.14 7.64 -22.89
C LEU A 41 1.37 6.34 -22.66
N TYR A 42 2.07 5.30 -22.26
CA TYR A 42 1.47 4.06 -21.78
C TYR A 42 1.47 4.09 -20.26
N VAL A 43 0.33 3.80 -19.62
CA VAL A 43 0.20 3.81 -18.15
C VAL A 43 -0.32 2.46 -17.69
N VAL A 44 0.40 1.82 -16.77
CA VAL A 44 -0.05 0.61 -16.08
C VAL A 44 -0.97 1.01 -14.93
N ASP A 45 -2.24 0.66 -15.08
CA ASP A 45 -3.32 0.92 -14.14
C ASP A 45 -3.59 -0.35 -13.33
N MET A 46 -2.71 -0.60 -12.35
CA MET A 46 -2.59 -1.89 -11.65
C MET A 46 -3.90 -2.35 -11.03
N GLY A 47 -4.61 -1.46 -10.33
CA GLY A 47 -5.85 -1.78 -9.64
C GLY A 47 -7.01 -2.09 -10.58
N ASN A 48 -6.96 -1.62 -11.83
CA ASN A 48 -7.92 -1.98 -12.88
C ASN A 48 -7.44 -3.13 -13.78
N ASN A 49 -6.25 -3.69 -13.51
CA ASN A 49 -5.64 -4.78 -14.27
C ASN A 49 -5.55 -4.48 -15.77
N ARG A 50 -5.11 -3.27 -16.14
CA ARG A 50 -5.04 -2.82 -17.53
C ARG A 50 -3.86 -1.90 -17.81
N VAL A 51 -3.57 -1.74 -19.09
CA VAL A 51 -2.65 -0.74 -19.64
C VAL A 51 -3.44 0.22 -20.51
N LEU A 52 -3.23 1.52 -20.30
CA LEU A 52 -3.85 2.59 -21.09
C LEU A 52 -2.82 3.19 -22.04
N LYS A 53 -3.22 3.48 -23.28
CA LYS A 53 -2.48 4.32 -24.24
C LYS A 53 -3.11 5.70 -24.26
N ILE A 54 -2.32 6.71 -23.95
CA ILE A 54 -2.76 8.09 -23.71
C ILE A 54 -2.04 9.02 -24.69
N ASP A 55 -2.79 9.91 -25.33
CA ASP A 55 -2.22 10.90 -26.25
C ASP A 55 -1.57 12.09 -25.50
N LYS A 56 -0.93 12.98 -26.26
CA LYS A 56 -0.31 14.21 -25.72
C LYS A 56 -1.29 15.16 -25.02
N ASN A 57 -2.58 15.03 -25.29
CA ASN A 57 -3.62 15.83 -24.66
C ASN A 57 -4.09 15.18 -23.36
N GLY A 58 -3.62 13.98 -23.00
CA GLY A 58 -4.04 13.25 -21.81
C GLY A 58 -5.32 12.44 -22.00
N GLU A 59 -5.76 12.24 -23.24
CA GLU A 59 -6.95 11.44 -23.57
C GLU A 59 -6.55 9.98 -23.82
N VAL A 60 -7.36 9.05 -23.30
CA VAL A 60 -7.17 7.62 -23.50
C VAL A 60 -7.64 7.24 -24.89
N VAL A 61 -6.72 6.79 -25.75
CA VAL A 61 -7.00 6.42 -27.15
C VAL A 61 -7.11 4.92 -27.37
N ASN A 62 -6.51 4.12 -26.49
CA ASN A 62 -6.62 2.66 -26.53
C ASN A 62 -6.36 2.07 -25.14
N ALA A 63 -6.80 0.83 -24.91
CA ALA A 63 -6.54 0.09 -23.68
C ALA A 63 -6.52 -1.41 -23.93
N VAL A 64 -5.77 -2.14 -23.09
CA VAL A 64 -5.77 -3.60 -23.05
C VAL A 64 -5.74 -4.05 -21.60
N GLY A 65 -6.37 -5.18 -21.28
CA GLY A 65 -6.35 -5.73 -19.93
C GLY A 65 -7.71 -5.89 -19.29
N THR A 66 -7.87 -7.03 -18.64
CA THR A 66 -8.87 -7.33 -17.62
C THR A 66 -8.21 -8.27 -16.60
N LEU A 67 -8.82 -8.45 -15.43
CA LEU A 67 -8.32 -9.43 -14.46
C LEU A 67 -8.35 -10.85 -15.06
N GLY A 68 -7.22 -11.58 -15.01
CA GLY A 68 -7.15 -12.98 -15.43
C GLY A 68 -5.74 -13.46 -15.75
N GLU A 69 -5.65 -14.65 -16.34
CA GLU A 69 -4.39 -15.38 -16.61
C GLU A 69 -4.15 -15.62 -18.12
N GLY A 70 -5.11 -15.30 -18.99
CA GLY A 70 -4.99 -15.44 -20.44
C GLY A 70 -4.14 -14.35 -21.11
N PRO A 71 -3.86 -14.46 -22.43
CA PRO A 71 -3.21 -13.41 -23.21
C PRO A 71 -3.98 -12.08 -23.14
N GLY A 72 -3.30 -11.00 -22.80
CA GLY A 72 -3.94 -9.68 -22.64
C GLY A 72 -4.84 -9.55 -21.40
N GLN A 73 -4.89 -10.57 -20.54
CA GLN A 73 -5.41 -10.47 -19.17
C GLN A 73 -4.23 -10.32 -18.20
N PHE A 74 -4.44 -9.55 -17.14
CA PHE A 74 -3.41 -9.25 -16.15
C PHE A 74 -3.91 -9.54 -14.75
N ASN A 75 -2.99 -9.81 -13.83
CA ASN A 75 -3.24 -9.83 -12.41
C ASN A 75 -2.18 -8.97 -11.75
N MET A 76 -2.59 -7.78 -11.33
CA MET A 76 -1.71 -6.78 -10.73
C MET A 76 -0.50 -6.43 -11.62
N PRO A 77 -0.73 -5.99 -12.88
CA PRO A 77 0.38 -5.59 -13.74
C PRO A 77 1.13 -4.41 -13.11
N PHE A 78 2.46 -4.38 -13.22
CA PHE A 78 3.27 -3.35 -12.59
C PHE A 78 4.10 -2.56 -13.60
N GLY A 79 5.19 -3.13 -14.11
CA GLY A 79 6.13 -2.46 -15.00
C GLY A 79 5.74 -2.48 -16.45
N ILE A 80 6.30 -1.53 -17.20
CA ILE A 80 6.07 -1.39 -18.63
C ILE A 80 7.28 -0.82 -19.34
N ALA A 81 7.57 -1.34 -20.53
CA ALA A 81 8.56 -0.78 -21.43
C ALA A 81 8.07 -0.79 -22.87
N VAL A 82 8.59 0.12 -23.68
CA VAL A 82 8.46 0.08 -25.14
C VAL A 82 9.84 -0.27 -25.70
N ASP A 83 9.92 -1.35 -26.46
CA ASP A 83 11.16 -1.78 -27.09
C ASP A 83 11.47 -0.99 -28.37
N LYS A 84 12.64 -1.22 -28.96
CA LYS A 84 13.09 -0.46 -30.15
C LYS A 84 12.28 -0.72 -31.42
N GLU A 85 11.51 -1.80 -31.45
CA GLU A 85 10.60 -2.15 -32.53
C GLU A 85 9.19 -1.56 -32.31
N GLY A 86 8.96 -0.91 -31.16
CA GLY A 86 7.66 -0.36 -30.78
C GLY A 86 6.75 -1.37 -30.07
N ASN A 87 7.26 -2.55 -29.71
CA ASN A 87 6.49 -3.52 -28.93
C ASN A 87 6.41 -3.08 -27.47
N ILE A 88 5.29 -3.42 -26.84
CA ILE A 88 4.97 -3.06 -25.46
C ILE A 88 5.16 -4.30 -24.59
N LEU A 89 6.04 -4.21 -23.59
CA LEU A 89 6.27 -5.24 -22.60
C LEU A 89 5.58 -4.86 -21.30
N VAL A 90 4.87 -5.79 -20.68
CA VAL A 90 4.15 -5.58 -19.41
C VAL A 90 4.54 -6.67 -18.42
N ALA A 91 4.98 -6.27 -17.22
CA ALA A 91 5.21 -7.19 -16.12
C ALA A 91 3.87 -7.52 -15.45
N ASP A 92 3.43 -8.77 -15.61
CA ASP A 92 2.17 -9.29 -15.09
C ASP A 92 2.44 -9.96 -13.73
N THR A 93 2.63 -9.10 -12.71
CA THR A 93 3.35 -9.43 -11.48
C THR A 93 2.78 -10.62 -10.72
N ALA A 94 1.45 -10.66 -10.49
CA ALA A 94 0.82 -11.76 -9.75
C ALA A 94 0.62 -13.03 -10.59
N ASN A 95 0.81 -12.95 -11.92
CA ASN A 95 0.88 -14.11 -12.81
C ASN A 95 2.33 -14.55 -13.08
N TYR A 96 3.32 -13.90 -12.47
CA TYR A 96 4.75 -14.28 -12.50
C TYR A 96 5.34 -14.37 -13.91
N ARG A 97 4.92 -13.48 -14.82
CA ARG A 97 5.32 -13.50 -16.23
C ARG A 97 5.47 -12.11 -16.81
N ILE A 98 6.11 -12.02 -17.98
CA ILE A 98 6.10 -10.85 -18.86
C ILE A 98 5.21 -11.16 -20.06
N GLN A 99 4.40 -10.20 -20.49
CA GLN A 99 3.65 -10.26 -21.74
C GLN A 99 4.16 -9.20 -22.71
N LYS A 100 4.31 -9.56 -23.99
CA LYS A 100 4.75 -8.67 -25.08
C LYS A 100 3.61 -8.50 -26.10
N PHE A 101 3.37 -7.27 -26.50
CA PHE A 101 2.33 -6.86 -27.45
C PHE A 101 2.93 -5.97 -28.54
N ASN A 102 2.29 -5.86 -29.71
CA ASN A 102 2.64 -4.81 -30.67
C ASN A 102 2.01 -3.46 -30.28
N GLU A 103 2.21 -2.43 -31.12
CA GLU A 103 1.74 -1.06 -30.85
C GLU A 103 0.20 -0.89 -30.87
N GLU A 104 -0.51 -1.86 -31.44
CA GLU A 104 -1.98 -2.00 -31.41
C GLU A 104 -2.51 -2.83 -30.22
N PHE A 105 -1.64 -3.24 -29.29
CA PHE A 105 -1.95 -4.16 -28.19
C PHE A 105 -2.37 -5.58 -28.61
N GLN A 106 -1.97 -6.03 -29.80
CA GLN A 106 -2.12 -7.43 -30.18
C GLN A 106 -1.05 -8.26 -29.47
N PHE A 107 -1.48 -9.33 -28.80
CA PHE A 107 -0.57 -10.22 -28.07
C PHE A 107 0.41 -10.90 -29.02
N ILE A 108 1.70 -10.81 -28.69
CA ILE A 108 2.77 -11.49 -29.42
C ILE A 108 3.13 -12.78 -28.68
N LYS A 109 3.49 -12.67 -27.39
CA LYS A 109 3.91 -13.81 -26.56
C LYS A 109 4.02 -13.46 -25.08
N SER A 110 4.24 -14.48 -24.26
CA SER A 110 4.58 -14.34 -22.84
C SER A 110 5.63 -15.35 -22.40
N TRP A 111 6.39 -15.03 -21.35
CA TRP A 111 7.36 -15.94 -20.72
C TRP A 111 7.47 -15.68 -19.21
N GLY A 112 8.01 -16.64 -18.48
CA GLY A 112 8.08 -16.61 -17.02
C GLY A 112 7.09 -17.55 -16.35
N THR A 113 7.49 -18.08 -15.19
CA THR A 113 6.62 -18.85 -14.27
C THR A 113 6.99 -18.53 -12.82
N LYS A 114 6.14 -18.87 -11.86
CA LYS A 114 6.46 -18.68 -10.44
C LYS A 114 7.67 -19.54 -10.03
N GLY A 115 8.66 -18.94 -9.38
CA GLY A 115 9.77 -19.69 -8.79
C GLY A 115 11.03 -18.87 -8.56
N LYS A 116 12.13 -19.57 -8.26
CA LYS A 116 13.45 -18.99 -7.93
C LYS A 116 14.54 -19.33 -8.94
N GLY A 117 14.29 -20.28 -9.84
CA GLY A 117 15.23 -20.66 -10.90
C GLY A 117 15.37 -19.58 -11.97
N SER A 118 16.34 -19.72 -12.87
CA SER A 118 16.38 -18.92 -14.11
C SER A 118 15.06 -19.06 -14.87
N GLU A 119 14.62 -18.00 -15.54
CA GLU A 119 13.33 -17.96 -16.27
C GLU A 119 12.09 -18.02 -15.38
N GLN A 120 12.26 -18.10 -14.06
CA GLN A 120 11.18 -18.01 -13.09
C GLN A 120 11.22 -16.66 -12.36
N PHE A 121 10.07 -16.15 -11.99
CA PHE A 121 9.94 -14.90 -11.26
C PHE A 121 9.24 -15.08 -9.92
N SER A 122 9.62 -14.24 -8.98
CA SER A 122 8.90 -13.95 -7.75
C SER A 122 8.65 -12.44 -7.72
N PHE A 123 7.55 -12.06 -8.36
CA PHE A 123 7.09 -10.67 -8.56
C PHE A 123 8.01 -9.88 -9.50
N PRO A 124 7.89 -10.12 -10.83
CA PRO A 124 8.53 -9.23 -11.79
C PRO A 124 7.93 -7.82 -11.63
N ARG A 125 8.77 -6.80 -11.48
CA ARG A 125 8.36 -5.42 -11.20
C ARG A 125 8.49 -4.51 -12.40
N GLU A 126 9.69 -4.12 -12.79
CA GLU A 126 9.95 -3.11 -13.81
C GLU A 126 10.83 -3.67 -14.92
N ILE A 127 10.69 -3.11 -16.13
CA ILE A 127 11.39 -3.55 -17.33
C ILE A 127 12.18 -2.37 -17.91
N ALA A 128 13.45 -2.57 -18.25
CA ALA A 128 14.24 -1.64 -19.04
C ALA A 128 14.79 -2.32 -20.30
N VAL A 129 15.03 -1.53 -21.35
CA VAL A 129 15.49 -2.00 -22.66
C VAL A 129 16.84 -1.35 -22.97
N ASP A 130 17.85 -2.14 -23.31
CA ASP A 130 19.19 -1.65 -23.63
C ASP A 130 19.36 -1.30 -25.11
N SER A 131 20.57 -0.89 -25.50
CA SER A 131 20.85 -0.52 -26.89
C SER A 131 20.87 -1.69 -27.88
N ASP A 132 20.95 -2.94 -27.42
CA ASP A 132 20.83 -4.14 -28.26
C ASP A 132 19.38 -4.67 -28.32
N ASN A 133 18.45 -3.95 -27.70
CA ASN A 133 17.04 -4.33 -27.53
C ASN A 133 16.84 -5.50 -26.54
N ASP A 134 17.83 -5.80 -25.70
CA ASP A 134 17.69 -6.77 -24.62
C ASP A 134 16.86 -6.19 -23.46
N TYR A 135 16.14 -7.07 -22.77
CA TYR A 135 15.22 -6.71 -21.70
C TYR A 135 15.79 -7.04 -20.33
N TYR A 136 15.80 -6.09 -19.41
CA TYR A 136 16.22 -6.27 -18.02
C TYR A 136 15.01 -6.14 -17.12
N ILE A 137 14.73 -7.17 -16.33
CA ILE A 137 13.54 -7.27 -15.50
C ILE A 137 13.94 -7.38 -14.03
N THR A 138 13.43 -6.50 -13.18
CA THR A 138 13.59 -6.62 -11.73
C THR A 138 12.67 -7.72 -11.19
N ASP A 139 13.26 -8.63 -10.41
CA ASP A 139 12.59 -9.77 -9.79
C ASP A 139 12.64 -9.58 -8.28
N GLU A 140 11.64 -8.86 -7.75
CA GLU A 140 11.69 -8.21 -6.44
C GLU A 140 12.00 -9.19 -5.31
N TYR A 141 11.20 -10.25 -5.17
CA TYR A 141 11.33 -11.18 -4.05
C TYR A 141 12.41 -12.24 -4.25
N ASN A 142 12.97 -12.34 -5.45
CA ASN A 142 14.20 -13.10 -5.67
C ASN A 142 15.45 -12.22 -5.53
N HIS A 143 15.28 -10.91 -5.24
CA HIS A 143 16.36 -9.97 -4.96
C HIS A 143 17.41 -9.89 -6.10
N ARG A 144 16.95 -9.91 -7.36
CA ARG A 144 17.82 -10.00 -8.54
C ARG A 144 17.22 -9.31 -9.76
N ILE A 145 18.01 -9.25 -10.83
CA ILE A 145 17.56 -8.82 -12.17
C ILE A 145 17.80 -9.97 -13.13
N GLN A 146 16.87 -10.22 -14.05
CA GLN A 146 17.07 -11.17 -15.13
C GLN A 146 17.06 -10.45 -16.48
N LYS A 147 18.08 -10.75 -17.30
CA LYS A 147 18.27 -10.22 -18.66
C LYS A 147 17.78 -11.23 -19.70
N TYR A 148 17.08 -10.75 -20.72
CA TYR A 148 16.53 -11.54 -21.81
C TYR A 148 16.82 -10.91 -23.17
N SER A 149 16.86 -11.73 -24.22
CA SER A 149 16.94 -11.25 -25.60
C SER A 149 15.60 -10.65 -26.08
N PRO A 150 15.57 -9.96 -27.24
CA PRO A 150 14.32 -9.50 -27.87
C PRO A 150 13.32 -10.64 -28.12
N ASP A 151 13.86 -11.84 -28.34
CA ASP A 151 13.12 -13.10 -28.48
C ASP A 151 12.82 -13.76 -27.13
N GLY A 152 12.87 -13.02 -26.03
CA GLY A 152 12.46 -13.47 -24.69
C GLY A 152 13.22 -14.70 -24.19
N GLN A 153 14.43 -14.95 -24.71
CA GLN A 153 15.31 -16.02 -24.24
C GLN A 153 16.15 -15.48 -23.08
N TYR A 154 16.29 -16.25 -22.00
CA TYR A 154 17.13 -15.86 -20.88
C TYR A 154 18.60 -15.74 -21.29
N ILE A 155 19.25 -14.66 -20.84
CA ILE A 155 20.67 -14.40 -21.08
C ILE A 155 21.46 -14.57 -19.79
N GLN A 156 21.13 -13.80 -18.75
CA GLN A 156 21.87 -13.82 -17.49
C GLN A 156 21.06 -13.27 -16.31
N THR A 157 21.57 -13.51 -15.10
CA THR A 157 21.06 -12.95 -13.84
C THR A 157 22.11 -12.00 -13.28
N ILE A 158 21.66 -10.87 -12.74
CA ILE A 158 22.52 -9.84 -12.14
C ILE A 158 22.12 -9.66 -10.67
N GLY A 159 23.12 -9.67 -9.81
CA GLY A 159 23.00 -9.47 -8.37
C GLY A 159 22.49 -10.67 -7.57
N SER A 160 22.46 -10.49 -6.25
CA SER A 160 22.01 -11.45 -5.25
C SER A 160 21.45 -10.73 -4.03
N TYR A 161 20.74 -11.44 -3.14
CA TYR A 161 20.28 -10.87 -1.88
C TYR A 161 21.43 -10.36 -1.02
N GLY A 162 21.31 -9.15 -0.48
CA GLY A 162 22.19 -8.63 0.56
C GLY A 162 22.22 -7.11 0.65
N LYS A 163 23.21 -6.59 1.39
CA LYS A 163 23.38 -5.15 1.70
C LYS A 163 24.71 -4.59 1.16
N ALA A 164 25.64 -5.45 0.72
CA ALA A 164 26.91 -5.02 0.15
C ALA A 164 26.73 -4.46 -1.28
N ASN A 165 27.76 -3.82 -1.82
CA ASN A 165 27.74 -3.34 -3.21
C ASN A 165 27.63 -4.54 -4.18
N GLY A 166 26.75 -4.45 -5.17
CA GLY A 166 26.41 -5.53 -6.08
C GLY A 166 25.32 -6.49 -5.57
N GLU A 167 25.05 -6.50 -4.26
CA GLU A 167 23.92 -7.20 -3.64
C GLU A 167 22.72 -6.26 -3.50
N MET A 168 21.50 -6.77 -3.60
CA MET A 168 20.27 -5.99 -3.59
C MET A 168 19.21 -6.58 -2.67
N ALA A 169 18.29 -5.75 -2.21
CA ALA A 169 17.15 -6.14 -1.40
C ALA A 169 15.86 -5.50 -1.94
N LEU A 170 14.95 -6.36 -2.43
CA LEU A 170 13.68 -5.97 -3.05
C LEU A 170 13.85 -4.92 -4.16
N PRO A 171 14.69 -5.18 -5.19
CA PRO A 171 14.86 -4.21 -6.27
C PRO A 171 13.54 -4.03 -7.02
N GLN A 172 13.07 -2.79 -7.17
CA GLN A 172 11.81 -2.51 -7.87
C GLN A 172 12.01 -1.75 -9.18
N GLY A 173 12.70 -0.61 -9.15
CA GLY A 173 12.91 0.21 -10.35
C GLY A 173 14.19 -0.13 -11.10
N ILE A 174 14.17 0.01 -12.42
CA ILE A 174 15.32 -0.16 -13.29
C ILE A 174 15.24 0.83 -14.46
N ALA A 175 16.38 1.39 -14.85
CA ALA A 175 16.51 2.21 -16.04
C ALA A 175 17.91 2.04 -16.66
N ILE A 176 18.00 2.20 -17.97
CA ILE A 176 19.26 2.07 -18.71
C ILE A 176 19.54 3.39 -19.41
N ASN A 177 20.75 3.93 -19.25
CA ASN A 177 21.14 5.18 -19.90
C ASN A 177 21.67 4.94 -21.33
N LYS A 178 22.02 6.02 -22.04
CA LYS A 178 22.52 5.95 -23.42
C LYS A 178 23.88 5.23 -23.57
N GLN A 179 24.57 4.94 -22.48
CA GLN A 179 25.85 4.22 -22.44
C GLN A 179 25.66 2.74 -22.06
N ASP A 180 24.42 2.26 -21.96
CA ASP A 180 24.07 0.93 -21.44
C ASP A 180 24.51 0.67 -19.99
N GLU A 181 24.64 1.71 -19.18
CA GLU A 181 24.74 1.54 -17.73
C GLU A 181 23.34 1.26 -17.16
N VAL A 182 23.25 0.24 -16.30
CA VAL A 182 22.00 -0.25 -15.71
C VAL A 182 21.86 0.28 -14.29
N TYR A 183 20.88 1.15 -14.07
CA TYR A 183 20.59 1.77 -12.77
C TYR A 183 19.43 1.03 -12.14
N ILE A 184 19.63 0.53 -10.93
CA ILE A 184 18.64 -0.24 -10.18
C ILE A 184 18.33 0.45 -8.86
N ALA A 185 17.05 0.62 -8.57
CA ALA A 185 16.60 1.03 -7.26
C ALA A 185 16.67 -0.16 -6.33
N ASP A 186 17.69 -0.19 -5.49
CA ASP A 186 17.84 -1.15 -4.40
C ASP A 186 16.96 -0.68 -3.23
N THR A 187 15.65 -0.86 -3.42
CA THR A 187 14.58 -0.16 -2.70
C THR A 187 14.70 -0.33 -1.20
N TYR A 188 14.92 -1.55 -0.71
CA TYR A 188 15.00 -1.77 0.74
C TYR A 188 16.28 -1.22 1.36
N ASN A 189 17.39 -1.23 0.62
CA ASN A 189 18.66 -0.66 1.06
C ASN A 189 18.77 0.85 0.83
N ASN A 190 17.68 1.51 0.40
CA ASN A 190 17.58 2.98 0.30
C ASN A 190 18.68 3.62 -0.56
N ARG A 191 19.02 2.98 -1.69
CA ARG A 191 20.07 3.46 -2.61
C ARG A 191 19.77 3.07 -4.06
N ILE A 192 20.48 3.70 -4.99
CA ILE A 192 20.53 3.29 -6.40
C ILE A 192 21.88 2.65 -6.67
N GLN A 193 21.90 1.50 -7.34
CA GLN A 193 23.13 0.84 -7.76
C GLN A 193 23.27 0.89 -9.27
N VAL A 194 24.50 1.09 -9.75
CA VAL A 194 24.81 1.18 -11.17
C VAL A 194 25.71 0.01 -11.55
N PHE A 195 25.32 -0.71 -12.59
CA PHE A 195 26.04 -1.82 -13.18
C PHE A 195 26.38 -1.51 -14.64
N ASP A 196 27.41 -2.15 -15.17
CA ASP A 196 27.69 -2.10 -16.59
C ASP A 196 26.79 -3.09 -17.37
N LYS A 197 26.90 -3.07 -18.70
CA LYS A 197 26.14 -3.96 -19.59
C LYS A 197 26.41 -5.45 -19.34
N LYS A 198 27.59 -5.80 -18.81
CA LYS A 198 27.97 -7.18 -18.45
C LYS A 198 27.33 -7.61 -17.13
N GLY A 199 26.83 -6.68 -16.33
CA GLY A 199 26.24 -6.94 -15.02
C GLY A 199 27.23 -6.79 -13.86
N GLU A 200 28.38 -6.15 -14.10
CA GLU A 200 29.37 -5.89 -13.06
C GLU A 200 29.06 -4.58 -12.35
N PHE A 201 29.09 -4.61 -11.01
CA PHE A 201 28.84 -3.43 -10.17
C PHE A 201 29.87 -2.33 -10.44
N GLN A 202 29.41 -1.10 -10.60
CA GLN A 202 30.26 0.08 -10.85
C GLN A 202 30.26 1.05 -9.67
N ARG A 203 29.08 1.48 -9.20
CA ARG A 203 28.96 2.51 -8.16
C ARG A 203 27.57 2.53 -7.50
N VAL A 204 27.49 3.27 -6.39
CA VAL A 204 26.25 3.58 -5.67
C VAL A 204 25.93 5.07 -5.78
N ILE A 205 24.65 5.40 -5.92
CA ILE A 205 24.11 6.75 -5.75
C ILE A 205 23.19 6.71 -4.53
N GLY A 206 23.40 7.64 -3.61
CA GLY A 206 22.68 7.67 -2.33
C GLY A 206 23.56 7.23 -1.16
N THR A 207 23.11 7.54 0.06
CA THR A 207 23.82 7.19 1.29
C THR A 207 23.52 5.78 1.80
N GLY A 208 22.46 5.14 1.29
CA GLY A 208 21.92 3.89 1.86
C GLY A 208 21.19 4.07 3.19
N ILE A 209 21.00 5.33 3.64
CA ILE A 209 20.34 5.67 4.91
C ILE A 209 19.06 6.44 4.59
N ALA A 210 17.94 5.95 5.14
CA ALA A 210 16.66 6.63 5.07
C ALA A 210 16.71 8.05 5.64
N GLY A 211 16.18 9.03 4.90
CA GLY A 211 16.15 10.41 5.35
C GLY A 211 15.68 11.39 4.27
N LEU A 212 15.63 12.68 4.60
CA LEU A 212 15.12 13.76 3.74
C LEU A 212 16.24 14.63 3.14
N GLY A 213 17.50 14.39 3.49
CA GLY A 213 18.64 15.13 2.96
C GLY A 213 18.91 14.85 1.47
N PRO A 214 19.87 15.59 0.87
CA PRO A 214 20.38 15.24 -0.46
C PRO A 214 20.99 13.83 -0.40
N TYR A 215 20.75 13.02 -1.43
CA TYR A 215 21.19 11.62 -1.52
C TYR A 215 20.61 10.66 -0.45
N GLN A 216 19.69 11.11 0.40
CA GLN A 216 18.98 10.21 1.30
C GLN A 216 17.65 9.82 0.65
N PHE A 217 17.51 8.53 0.35
CA PHE A 217 16.27 7.97 -0.18
C PHE A 217 15.55 7.21 0.92
N TYR A 218 14.25 7.05 0.81
CA TYR A 218 13.47 6.10 1.59
C TYR A 218 12.55 5.30 0.67
N HIS A 219 12.90 4.02 0.49
CA HIS A 219 12.30 3.13 -0.51
C HIS A 219 12.20 3.77 -1.91
N PRO A 220 13.33 4.12 -2.56
CA PRO A 220 13.31 4.60 -3.93
C PRO A 220 12.75 3.51 -4.85
N ARG A 221 11.95 3.89 -5.84
CA ARG A 221 11.35 2.96 -6.81
C ARG A 221 11.68 3.38 -8.22
N GLY A 222 10.77 4.03 -8.94
CA GLY A 222 10.96 4.33 -10.35
C GLY A 222 12.15 5.24 -10.63
N ILE A 223 12.92 4.88 -11.65
CA ILE A 223 14.08 5.60 -12.15
C ILE A 223 13.85 5.88 -13.63
N ASN A 224 14.20 7.06 -14.12
CA ASN A 224 14.26 7.33 -15.56
C ASN A 224 15.29 8.42 -15.88
N PHE A 225 15.62 8.51 -17.16
CA PHE A 225 16.53 9.52 -17.69
C PHE A 225 15.80 10.50 -18.60
N ASP A 226 16.21 11.75 -18.54
CA ASP A 226 15.99 12.67 -19.67
C ASP A 226 17.01 12.32 -20.76
N SER A 227 16.51 11.93 -21.92
CA SER A 227 17.34 11.42 -23.01
C SER A 227 18.22 12.51 -23.62
N THR A 228 17.84 13.78 -23.56
CA THR A 228 18.60 14.89 -24.13
C THR A 228 19.81 15.25 -23.25
N SER A 229 19.60 15.42 -21.95
CA SER A 229 20.61 15.87 -20.99
C SER A 229 21.35 14.73 -20.30
N GLY A 230 20.78 13.53 -20.28
CA GLY A 230 21.24 12.40 -19.46
C GLY A 230 20.95 12.57 -17.97
N SER A 231 20.11 13.54 -17.57
CA SER A 231 19.75 13.75 -16.17
C SER A 231 18.96 12.57 -15.63
N LEU A 232 19.30 12.12 -14.42
CA LEU A 232 18.65 11.03 -13.72
C LEU A 232 17.52 11.56 -12.84
N TYR A 233 16.37 10.88 -12.85
CA TYR A 233 15.26 11.13 -11.94
C TYR A 233 14.96 9.89 -11.13
N VAL A 234 14.69 10.08 -9.84
CA VAL A 234 14.36 9.01 -8.91
C VAL A 234 13.08 9.36 -8.17
N ALA A 235 12.11 8.46 -8.19
CA ALA A 235 10.96 8.50 -7.32
C ALA A 235 11.36 8.00 -5.93
N ASP A 236 11.46 8.93 -4.98
CA ASP A 236 11.76 8.67 -3.58
C ASP A 236 10.44 8.44 -2.82
N THR A 237 9.88 7.25 -3.05
CA THR A 237 8.46 6.96 -2.87
C THR A 237 7.97 7.18 -1.44
N TYR A 238 8.70 6.73 -0.40
CA TYR A 238 8.20 6.87 0.97
C TYR A 238 8.44 8.26 1.55
N ASN A 239 9.33 9.04 0.95
CA ASN A 239 9.48 10.47 1.24
C ASN A 239 8.50 11.35 0.45
N ASN A 240 7.66 10.76 -0.41
CA ASN A 240 6.65 11.47 -1.20
C ASN A 240 7.23 12.57 -2.10
N ARG A 241 8.38 12.31 -2.73
CA ARG A 241 9.09 13.30 -3.58
C ARG A 241 9.77 12.65 -4.78
N ILE A 242 10.10 13.48 -5.77
CA ILE A 242 10.97 13.14 -6.88
C ILE A 242 12.30 13.87 -6.69
N MET A 243 13.42 13.19 -6.94
CA MET A 243 14.76 13.75 -6.89
C MET A 243 15.38 13.76 -8.29
N LYS A 244 16.06 14.86 -8.65
CA LYS A 244 16.80 14.98 -9.92
C LYS A 244 18.30 15.07 -9.68
N PHE A 245 19.07 14.39 -10.54
CA PHE A 245 20.52 14.39 -10.57
C PHE A 245 21.02 14.69 -11.98
N THR A 246 22.26 15.18 -12.09
CA THR A 246 22.96 15.33 -13.38
C THR A 246 23.31 13.97 -13.97
N ASN A 247 23.82 13.97 -15.21
CA ASN A 247 24.42 12.80 -15.85
C ASN A 247 25.74 12.32 -15.21
N LYS A 248 26.21 12.98 -14.16
CA LYS A 248 27.35 12.59 -13.31
C LYS A 248 26.92 12.34 -11.87
N ASP A 249 25.65 12.01 -11.68
CA ASP A 249 25.04 11.66 -10.40
C ASP A 249 25.06 12.78 -9.35
N GLN A 250 25.30 14.03 -9.74
CA GLN A 250 25.26 15.16 -8.82
C GLN A 250 23.82 15.59 -8.56
N PHE A 251 23.40 15.63 -7.30
CA PHE A 251 22.08 16.09 -6.87
C PHE A 251 21.81 17.53 -7.31
N LEU A 252 20.62 17.77 -7.84
CA LEU A 252 20.16 19.09 -8.29
C LEU A 252 19.06 19.63 -7.39
N TYR A 253 17.90 18.97 -7.37
CA TYR A 253 16.75 19.43 -6.60
C TYR A 253 15.76 18.29 -6.29
N THR A 254 14.79 18.58 -5.42
CA THR A 254 13.62 17.74 -5.18
C THR A 254 12.32 18.49 -5.43
N VAL A 255 11.29 17.79 -5.90
CA VAL A 255 9.91 18.32 -5.99
C VAL A 255 8.94 17.34 -5.34
N GLY A 256 7.90 17.87 -4.69
CA GLY A 256 6.92 17.06 -3.98
C GLY A 256 7.16 16.97 -2.48
N ASN A 257 6.06 16.76 -1.77
CA ASN A 257 6.01 16.36 -0.38
C ASN A 257 4.65 15.71 -0.11
N PHE A 258 4.47 15.11 1.06
CA PHE A 258 3.13 14.79 1.54
C PHE A 258 2.42 16.08 1.98
N PRO A 259 1.16 16.34 1.56
CA PRO A 259 0.26 15.47 0.80
C PRO A 259 0.19 15.77 -0.70
N GLN A 260 1.07 16.62 -1.24
CA GLN A 260 1.08 16.92 -2.67
C GLN A 260 1.23 15.65 -3.52
N PHE A 261 2.12 14.75 -3.09
CA PHE A 261 2.24 13.38 -3.58
C PHE A 261 1.94 12.40 -2.43
N VAL A 262 1.40 11.25 -2.79
CA VAL A 262 1.22 10.12 -1.89
C VAL A 262 1.76 8.87 -2.58
N TYR A 263 2.93 8.42 -2.13
CA TYR A 263 3.67 7.29 -2.69
C TYR A 263 3.88 7.39 -4.22
N PRO A 264 4.59 8.43 -4.71
CA PRO A 264 4.92 8.52 -6.12
C PRO A 264 5.79 7.32 -6.52
N ASN A 265 5.35 6.53 -7.49
CA ASN A 265 5.99 5.24 -7.78
C ASN A 265 6.98 5.32 -8.94
N GLN A 266 6.72 6.20 -9.91
CA GLN A 266 7.58 6.40 -11.08
C GLN A 266 7.55 7.86 -11.54
N VAL A 267 8.66 8.28 -12.13
CA VAL A 267 8.84 9.56 -12.83
C VAL A 267 9.30 9.26 -14.24
N LEU A 268 8.76 9.95 -15.25
CA LEU A 268 9.10 9.77 -16.66
C LEU A 268 9.25 11.14 -17.35
N PRO A 269 10.48 11.57 -17.68
CA PRO A 269 10.72 12.79 -18.44
C PRO A 269 10.20 12.72 -19.87
N ASP A 270 9.80 13.87 -20.42
CA ASP A 270 9.38 13.98 -21.82
C ASP A 270 10.47 14.55 -22.76
N ASP A 271 11.67 14.78 -22.24
CA ASP A 271 12.84 15.36 -22.93
C ASP A 271 12.65 16.79 -23.45
N LYS A 272 11.56 17.45 -23.05
CA LYS A 272 11.20 18.83 -23.42
C LYS A 272 10.96 19.70 -22.18
N GLY A 273 11.49 19.27 -21.03
CA GLY A 273 11.33 19.94 -19.75
C GLY A 273 9.98 19.70 -19.07
N ASN A 274 9.23 18.67 -19.44
CA ASN A 274 8.13 18.18 -18.62
C ASN A 274 8.45 16.79 -18.04
N ILE A 275 7.86 16.48 -16.89
CA ILE A 275 7.97 15.17 -16.24
C ILE A 275 6.58 14.67 -15.87
N TYR A 276 6.31 13.40 -16.20
CA TYR A 276 5.14 12.67 -15.73
C TYR A 276 5.48 11.97 -14.43
N ILE A 277 4.56 11.96 -13.47
CA ILE A 277 4.73 11.31 -12.16
C ILE A 277 3.48 10.49 -11.87
N THR A 278 3.63 9.20 -11.56
CA THR A 278 2.52 8.41 -11.01
C THR A 278 2.35 8.77 -9.53
N ASP A 279 1.25 9.46 -9.19
CA ASP A 279 0.87 9.75 -7.81
C ASP A 279 -0.09 8.65 -7.33
N THR A 280 0.53 7.50 -7.07
CA THR A 280 -0.12 6.19 -6.92
C THR A 280 -1.20 6.17 -5.85
N GLY A 281 -0.90 6.71 -4.66
CA GLY A 281 -1.84 6.73 -3.53
C GLY A 281 -3.06 7.62 -3.76
N ASN A 282 -2.91 8.63 -4.63
CA ASN A 282 -3.99 9.50 -5.07
C ASN A 282 -4.64 9.06 -6.39
N ASN A 283 -4.29 7.89 -6.90
CA ASN A 283 -4.88 7.30 -8.10
C ASN A 283 -4.84 8.21 -9.35
N ARG A 284 -3.71 8.87 -9.60
CA ARG A 284 -3.58 9.81 -10.70
C ARG A 284 -2.19 9.84 -11.30
N VAL A 285 -2.09 10.39 -12.51
CA VAL A 285 -0.82 10.79 -13.11
C VAL A 285 -0.76 12.32 -13.14
N LEU A 286 0.38 12.88 -12.76
CA LEU A 286 0.63 14.31 -12.75
C LEU A 286 1.65 14.66 -13.82
N LEU A 287 1.38 15.75 -14.56
CA LEU A 287 2.33 16.36 -15.48
C LEU A 287 2.86 17.64 -14.85
N TYR A 288 4.18 17.70 -14.70
CA TYR A 288 4.91 18.86 -14.21
C TYR A 288 5.78 19.47 -15.31
N ASN A 289 6.00 20.77 -15.27
CA ASN A 289 6.99 21.47 -16.08
C ASN A 289 8.17 21.89 -15.21
N GLU A 290 9.38 21.57 -15.63
CA GLU A 290 10.60 22.04 -14.98
C GLU A 290 10.83 23.52 -15.26
N VAL A 291 11.15 24.26 -14.21
CA VAL A 291 11.47 25.70 -14.27
C VAL A 291 12.65 25.97 -13.33
N GLY A 292 13.85 26.11 -13.90
CA GLY A 292 15.08 26.27 -13.10
C GLY A 292 15.41 25.01 -12.28
N LEU A 293 15.49 25.15 -10.95
CA LEU A 293 15.77 24.06 -10.01
C LEU A 293 14.50 23.59 -9.27
N THR A 294 13.35 23.65 -9.93
CA THR A 294 12.08 23.13 -9.42
C THR A 294 11.17 22.70 -10.56
N ALA A 295 10.00 22.17 -10.24
CA ALA A 295 8.97 21.87 -11.22
C ALA A 295 7.58 22.30 -10.71
N VAL A 296 6.72 22.74 -11.62
CA VAL A 296 5.36 23.22 -11.35
C VAL A 296 4.33 22.33 -12.00
N MET A 297 3.24 22.03 -11.28
CA MET A 297 2.17 21.17 -11.79
C MET A 297 1.43 21.88 -12.94
N LYS A 298 1.22 21.16 -14.05
CA LYS A 298 0.45 21.65 -15.21
C LYS A 298 -0.91 21.01 -15.32
N LYS A 299 -0.96 19.69 -15.15
CA LYS A 299 -2.13 18.88 -15.45
C LYS A 299 -2.17 17.63 -14.59
N THR A 300 -3.38 17.16 -14.35
CA THR A 300 -3.67 15.86 -13.76
C THR A 300 -4.45 14.98 -14.74
N ILE A 301 -4.20 13.68 -14.70
CA ILE A 301 -4.89 12.64 -15.47
C ILE A 301 -5.45 11.62 -14.49
N GLY A 302 -6.73 11.24 -14.61
CA GLY A 302 -7.32 10.12 -13.85
C GLY A 302 -7.92 10.42 -12.47
N ASN A 303 -7.98 11.68 -12.03
CA ASN A 303 -8.17 12.09 -10.63
C ASN A 303 -9.64 12.35 -10.18
N GLU A 304 -10.64 11.82 -10.89
CA GLU A 304 -12.07 12.12 -10.64
C GLU A 304 -12.79 11.03 -9.84
N ARG A 305 -12.06 10.31 -8.95
CA ARG A 305 -12.57 9.18 -8.16
C ARG A 305 -13.43 9.58 -6.95
N ASN A 306 -14.45 10.40 -7.16
CA ASN A 306 -15.36 10.84 -6.09
C ASN A 306 -16.62 9.97 -5.95
N GLY A 307 -16.78 8.96 -6.81
CA GLY A 307 -17.89 8.02 -6.80
C GLY A 307 -18.02 7.23 -5.51
N ASN A 308 -19.20 6.70 -5.28
CA ASN A 308 -19.60 6.09 -4.02
C ASN A 308 -18.92 4.75 -3.71
N THR A 309 -18.53 3.97 -4.73
CA THR A 309 -17.77 2.72 -4.57
C THR A 309 -16.32 2.85 -5.07
N GLN A 310 -15.91 4.06 -5.45
CA GLN A 310 -14.54 4.35 -5.90
C GLN A 310 -13.67 4.67 -4.68
N TYR A 311 -13.29 3.64 -3.95
CA TYR A 311 -12.42 3.80 -2.79
C TYR A 311 -11.02 4.27 -3.20
N ALA A 312 -10.29 4.84 -2.24
CA ALA A 312 -8.88 5.15 -2.32
C ALA A 312 -8.25 4.86 -0.95
N GLY A 313 -7.64 3.68 -0.83
CA GLY A 313 -7.13 3.17 0.45
C GLY A 313 -8.21 3.07 1.53
N PRO A 314 -9.25 2.23 1.34
CA PRO A 314 -10.17 1.92 2.43
C PRO A 314 -9.36 1.30 3.56
N TYR A 315 -9.48 1.87 4.76
CA TYR A 315 -8.61 1.50 5.88
C TYR A 315 -9.34 0.66 6.90
N ASP A 316 -10.58 1.01 7.25
CA ASP A 316 -11.32 0.31 8.28
C ASP A 316 -12.78 0.06 7.95
N VAL A 317 -13.35 -0.94 8.62
CA VAL A 317 -14.77 -1.34 8.59
C VAL A 317 -15.25 -1.56 10.01
N GLU A 318 -16.45 -1.10 10.33
CA GLU A 318 -17.06 -1.23 11.66
C GLU A 318 -18.57 -1.35 11.49
N ARG A 319 -19.26 -2.09 12.36
CA ARG A 319 -20.74 -2.18 12.34
C ARG A 319 -21.40 -1.45 13.49
N ASP A 320 -22.58 -0.87 13.25
CA ASP A 320 -23.49 -0.52 14.35
C ASP A 320 -24.34 -1.71 14.81
N THR A 321 -25.06 -1.53 15.92
CA THR A 321 -25.95 -2.57 16.48
C THR A 321 -27.10 -3.00 15.56
N ASN A 322 -27.41 -2.24 14.51
CA ASN A 322 -28.40 -2.63 13.50
C ASN A 322 -27.76 -3.39 12.32
N GLY A 323 -26.44 -3.59 12.34
CA GLY A 323 -25.68 -4.24 11.28
C GLY A 323 -25.33 -3.33 10.09
N ASN A 324 -25.56 -2.02 10.18
CA ASN A 324 -25.06 -1.11 9.15
C ASN A 324 -23.54 -1.06 9.21
N VAL A 325 -22.89 -1.00 8.05
CA VAL A 325 -21.43 -1.04 7.93
C VAL A 325 -20.90 0.35 7.64
N PHE A 326 -19.97 0.84 8.45
CA PHE A 326 -19.17 2.03 8.15
C PHE A 326 -17.88 1.61 7.48
N VAL A 327 -17.39 2.43 6.55
CA VAL A 327 -16.09 2.25 5.90
C VAL A 327 -15.34 3.58 5.94
N SER A 328 -14.10 3.56 6.43
CA SER A 328 -13.20 4.71 6.30
C SER A 328 -12.45 4.63 4.98
N ASP A 329 -12.66 5.64 4.15
CA ASP A 329 -12.08 5.76 2.81
C ASP A 329 -10.97 6.82 2.87
N SER A 330 -9.78 6.40 3.29
CA SER A 330 -8.78 7.29 3.89
C SER A 330 -8.26 8.36 2.93
N PHE A 331 -7.87 7.98 1.71
CA PHE A 331 -7.33 8.94 0.73
C PHE A 331 -8.42 9.68 -0.05
N ASN A 332 -9.69 9.29 0.12
CA ASN A 332 -10.82 10.14 -0.25
C ASN A 332 -11.34 10.98 0.92
N HIS A 333 -10.76 10.86 2.12
CA HIS A 333 -11.03 11.71 3.28
C HIS A 333 -12.50 11.72 3.73
N ARG A 334 -13.15 10.57 3.67
CA ARG A 334 -14.59 10.43 3.97
C ARG A 334 -14.91 9.12 4.68
N ILE A 335 -16.11 9.08 5.26
CA ILE A 335 -16.74 7.87 5.80
C ILE A 335 -17.97 7.56 4.95
N LEU A 336 -18.16 6.29 4.61
CA LEU A 336 -19.37 5.78 3.96
C LEU A 336 -20.12 4.85 4.90
N LYS A 337 -21.45 4.92 4.89
CA LYS A 337 -22.34 4.04 5.65
C LYS A 337 -23.25 3.26 4.72
N TYR A 338 -23.21 1.94 4.83
CA TYR A 338 -24.02 0.99 4.11
C TYR A 338 -25.06 0.38 5.03
N ASP A 339 -26.28 0.19 4.55
CA ASP A 339 -27.26 -0.64 5.23
C ASP A 339 -26.96 -2.14 5.04
N ILE A 340 -27.71 -3.00 5.73
CA ILE A 340 -27.56 -4.46 5.65
C ILE A 340 -27.81 -5.02 4.24
N SER A 341 -28.47 -4.27 3.35
CA SER A 341 -28.67 -4.66 1.94
C SER A 341 -27.46 -4.32 1.07
N GLY A 342 -26.52 -3.52 1.58
CA GLY A 342 -25.36 -3.01 0.85
C GLY A 342 -25.63 -1.69 0.13
N LYS A 343 -26.73 -1.00 0.43
CA LYS A 343 -27.01 0.34 -0.14
C LYS A 343 -26.39 1.42 0.75
N ILE A 344 -25.82 2.45 0.13
CA ILE A 344 -25.32 3.61 0.86
C ILE A 344 -26.49 4.43 1.41
N VAL A 345 -26.48 4.63 2.72
CA VAL A 345 -27.48 5.38 3.49
C VAL A 345 -26.89 6.60 4.19
N GLY A 346 -25.56 6.77 4.17
CA GLY A 346 -24.88 7.94 4.70
C GLY A 346 -23.49 8.10 4.12
N LYS A 347 -23.04 9.35 4.00
CA LYS A 347 -21.70 9.72 3.56
C LYS A 347 -21.36 11.10 4.12
N TRP A 348 -20.21 11.23 4.78
CA TRP A 348 -19.73 12.50 5.32
C TRP A 348 -18.21 12.52 5.40
N GLY A 349 -17.62 13.63 5.85
CA GLY A 349 -16.21 13.93 5.65
C GLY A 349 -15.99 14.88 4.47
N SER A 350 -14.76 15.34 4.24
CA SER A 350 -14.39 16.22 3.12
C SER A 350 -15.25 17.49 2.88
N LEU A 351 -15.06 18.16 1.74
CA LEU A 351 -15.98 19.20 1.26
C LEU A 351 -17.31 18.55 0.81
N PHE A 352 -18.38 18.75 1.59
CA PHE A 352 -19.74 18.22 1.35
C PHE A 352 -19.89 16.70 1.28
N GLY A 353 -18.98 15.91 1.88
CA GLY A 353 -19.08 14.44 1.78
C GLY A 353 -18.68 13.89 0.42
N ILE A 354 -18.15 14.69 -0.51
CA ILE A 354 -17.85 14.23 -1.87
C ILE A 354 -16.62 13.30 -1.87
N GLY A 355 -15.61 13.65 -1.09
CA GLY A 355 -14.31 13.01 -1.04
C GLY A 355 -13.44 13.28 -2.27
N GLY A 356 -12.46 12.42 -2.50
CA GLY A 356 -11.50 12.53 -3.59
C GLY A 356 -10.14 13.07 -3.14
N PRO A 357 -9.13 13.08 -4.03
CA PRO A 357 -7.73 13.36 -3.65
C PRO A 357 -7.43 14.80 -3.23
N LEU A 358 -8.39 15.72 -3.38
CA LEU A 358 -8.33 17.10 -2.86
C LEU A 358 -9.42 17.38 -1.82
N GLY A 359 -10.12 16.33 -1.38
CA GLY A 359 -11.24 16.44 -0.44
C GLY A 359 -10.81 16.56 1.02
N PHE A 360 -9.53 16.70 1.37
CA PHE A 360 -9.13 16.80 2.77
C PHE A 360 -9.63 18.11 3.39
N GLY A 361 -9.77 18.13 4.71
CA GLY A 361 -10.13 19.34 5.45
C GLY A 361 -9.85 19.24 6.94
N SER A 362 -9.78 20.39 7.60
CA SER A 362 -9.40 20.52 9.02
C SER A 362 -10.55 21.00 9.93
N LEU A 363 -11.69 21.39 9.35
CA LEU A 363 -12.86 21.79 10.15
C LEU A 363 -13.55 20.57 10.78
N PRO A 364 -14.33 20.74 11.86
CA PRO A 364 -15.16 19.66 12.40
C PRO A 364 -16.08 19.07 11.32
N GLY A 365 -16.10 17.75 11.22
CA GLY A 365 -16.83 17.02 10.19
C GLY A 365 -16.10 16.84 8.86
N GLN A 366 -14.92 17.44 8.70
CA GLN A 366 -13.98 17.14 7.62
C GLN A 366 -12.88 16.22 8.16
N PHE A 367 -12.25 15.45 7.27
CA PHE A 367 -11.15 14.56 7.64
C PHE A 367 -9.92 14.83 6.80
N PHE A 368 -8.79 14.37 7.30
CA PHE A 368 -7.57 14.19 6.57
C PHE A 368 -6.97 12.82 6.93
N VAL A 369 -7.17 11.87 6.01
CA VAL A 369 -6.81 10.44 6.16
C VAL A 369 -7.43 9.83 7.43
N PRO A 370 -8.77 9.69 7.47
CA PRO A 370 -9.44 8.99 8.57
C PRO A 370 -9.03 7.51 8.57
N ARG A 371 -8.73 6.95 9.74
CA ARG A 371 -8.30 5.55 9.94
C ARG A 371 -9.38 4.73 10.65
N GLN A 372 -9.11 4.20 11.85
CA GLN A 372 -10.05 3.31 12.54
C GLN A 372 -11.35 4.04 12.91
N ILE A 373 -12.46 3.33 12.81
CA ILE A 373 -13.80 3.70 13.25
C ILE A 373 -14.14 2.84 14.47
N ALA A 374 -14.83 3.41 15.46
CA ALA A 374 -15.45 2.62 16.52
C ALA A 374 -16.86 3.11 16.77
N THR A 375 -17.75 2.21 17.20
CA THR A 375 -19.09 2.56 17.66
C THR A 375 -19.24 2.38 19.16
N ASP A 376 -20.04 3.23 19.82
CA ASP A 376 -20.46 2.99 21.20
C ASP A 376 -21.85 2.32 21.27
N ARG A 377 -22.27 1.92 22.48
CA ARG A 377 -23.58 1.28 22.72
C ARG A 377 -24.80 2.13 22.33
N TYR A 378 -24.61 3.43 22.07
CA TYR A 378 -25.64 4.34 21.58
C TYR A 378 -25.54 4.57 20.07
N ASN A 379 -24.68 3.81 19.39
CA ASN A 379 -24.32 3.92 17.98
C ASN A 379 -23.70 5.28 17.59
N ASN A 380 -23.10 6.02 18.53
CA ASN A 380 -22.26 7.15 18.14
C ASN A 380 -21.00 6.61 17.48
N VAL A 381 -20.53 7.32 16.45
CA VAL A 381 -19.40 6.90 15.63
C VAL A 381 -18.19 7.75 15.99
N TYR A 382 -17.07 7.10 16.29
CA TYR A 382 -15.79 7.74 16.58
C TYR A 382 -14.84 7.44 15.43
N VAL A 383 -14.10 8.45 14.99
CA VAL A 383 -13.18 8.33 13.86
C VAL A 383 -11.84 8.92 14.23
N SER A 384 -10.78 8.15 14.03
CA SER A 384 -9.40 8.62 14.10
C SER A 384 -9.07 9.46 12.87
N ASP A 385 -9.04 10.78 13.02
CA ASP A 385 -8.69 11.74 11.97
C ASP A 385 -7.18 11.99 11.99
N SER A 386 -6.44 10.99 11.50
CA SER A 386 -5.05 10.76 11.87
C SER A 386 -4.11 11.91 11.50
N VAL A 387 -4.22 12.47 10.29
CA VAL A 387 -3.30 13.54 9.86
C VAL A 387 -3.67 14.88 10.49
N ASN A 388 -4.92 15.06 10.92
CA ASN A 388 -5.32 16.21 11.72
C ASN A 388 -5.02 16.02 13.22
N HIS A 389 -4.41 14.91 13.63
CA HIS A 389 -3.98 14.66 15.01
C HIS A 389 -5.12 14.71 16.04
N ARG A 390 -6.32 14.23 15.66
CA ARG A 390 -7.51 14.34 16.50
C ARG A 390 -8.44 13.11 16.35
N ILE A 391 -9.34 12.95 17.31
CA ILE A 391 -10.49 12.06 17.22
C ILE A 391 -11.75 12.91 17.04
N GLN A 392 -12.65 12.47 16.16
CA GLN A 392 -13.96 13.11 16.00
C GLN A 392 -15.08 12.13 16.35
N LYS A 393 -16.08 12.62 17.07
CA LYS A 393 -17.29 11.88 17.46
C LYS A 393 -18.50 12.42 16.69
N PHE A 394 -19.34 11.51 16.22
CA PHE A 394 -20.50 11.78 15.40
C PHE A 394 -21.72 11.02 15.92
N THR A 395 -22.91 11.52 15.57
CA THR A 395 -24.11 10.69 15.59
C THR A 395 -23.98 9.57 14.54
N ASN A 396 -24.80 8.53 14.67
CA ASN A 396 -24.92 7.45 13.68
C ASN A 396 -25.28 7.91 12.25
N SER A 397 -25.73 9.16 12.08
CA SER A 397 -26.08 9.79 10.81
C SER A 397 -24.99 10.71 10.24
N GLY A 398 -23.85 10.87 10.94
CA GLY A 398 -22.74 11.70 10.48
C GLY A 398 -22.76 13.16 10.95
N ILE A 399 -23.71 13.55 11.81
CA ILE A 399 -23.70 14.87 12.46
C ILE A 399 -22.57 14.92 13.49
N VAL A 400 -21.71 15.93 13.43
CA VAL A 400 -20.60 16.14 14.38
C VAL A 400 -21.15 16.38 15.78
N LEU A 401 -20.65 15.63 16.75
CA LEU A 401 -20.95 15.82 18.16
C LEU A 401 -19.78 16.50 18.89
N ALA A 402 -18.54 16.11 18.57
CA ALA A 402 -17.36 16.67 19.20
C ALA A 402 -16.06 16.34 18.44
N SER A 403 -14.99 17.06 18.77
CA SER A 403 -13.64 16.89 18.23
C SER A 403 -12.63 17.07 19.37
N TYR A 404 -11.65 16.17 19.46
CA TYR A 404 -10.70 16.14 20.57
C TYR A 404 -9.28 15.85 20.13
N GLY A 405 -8.34 16.55 20.75
CA GLY A 405 -6.91 16.44 20.50
C GLY A 405 -6.40 17.40 19.44
N SER A 406 -5.07 17.45 19.39
CA SER A 406 -4.26 18.20 18.43
C SER A 406 -2.84 17.63 18.45
N PHE A 407 -2.00 18.06 17.51
CA PHE A 407 -0.60 17.63 17.45
C PHE A 407 0.14 17.89 18.77
N GLY A 408 0.77 16.86 19.34
CA GLY A 408 1.63 17.01 20.51
C GLY A 408 1.87 15.72 21.27
N VAL A 409 2.63 15.85 22.37
CA VAL A 409 3.08 14.73 23.22
C VAL A 409 2.48 14.76 24.64
N LEU A 410 1.76 15.82 24.99
CA LEU A 410 1.11 15.92 26.31
C LEU A 410 -0.14 15.02 26.38
N PRO A 411 -0.62 14.67 27.59
CA PRO A 411 -1.90 13.99 27.75
C PRO A 411 -3.04 14.71 27.02
N GLY A 412 -3.82 13.97 26.23
CA GLY A 412 -4.89 14.51 25.39
C GLY A 412 -4.45 15.06 24.02
N PHE A 413 -3.14 15.10 23.74
CA PHE A 413 -2.58 15.43 22.43
C PHE A 413 -2.10 14.15 21.73
N PHE A 414 -2.08 14.17 20.40
CA PHE A 414 -1.79 12.99 19.59
C PHE A 414 -0.80 13.28 18.46
N GLN A 415 -0.10 12.25 18.00
CA GLN A 415 0.70 12.24 16.79
C GLN A 415 0.29 11.04 15.91
N PHE A 416 -0.45 11.33 14.84
CA PHE A 416 -1.07 10.35 13.95
C PHE A 416 -1.85 9.25 14.69
N PRO A 417 -2.89 9.59 15.47
CA PRO A 417 -3.70 8.58 16.14
C PRO A 417 -4.33 7.67 15.09
N SER A 418 -4.13 6.35 15.20
CA SER A 418 -4.60 5.39 14.18
C SER A 418 -5.74 4.51 14.67
N GLY A 419 -5.70 4.08 15.93
CA GLY A 419 -6.66 3.15 16.51
C GLY A 419 -7.55 3.77 17.57
N ILE A 420 -8.78 3.28 17.65
CA ILE A 420 -9.78 3.66 18.65
C ILE A 420 -10.62 2.46 19.04
N ALA A 421 -10.90 2.30 20.33
CA ALA A 421 -11.83 1.30 20.86
C ALA A 421 -12.59 1.86 22.07
N ILE A 422 -13.81 1.35 22.29
CA ILE A 422 -14.73 1.82 23.34
C ILE A 422 -15.09 0.63 24.25
N ASP A 423 -14.92 0.78 25.57
CA ASP A 423 -15.30 -0.28 26.51
C ASP A 423 -16.80 -0.27 26.87
N SER A 424 -17.25 -1.28 27.61
CA SER A 424 -18.66 -1.43 28.04
C SER A 424 -19.21 -0.24 28.85
N LYS A 425 -18.33 0.54 29.49
CA LYS A 425 -18.65 1.76 30.27
C LYS A 425 -18.58 3.03 29.42
N GLY A 426 -18.13 2.93 28.17
CA GLY A 426 -17.96 4.03 27.25
C GLY A 426 -16.61 4.76 27.37
N ASN A 427 -15.64 4.19 28.10
CA ASN A 427 -14.28 4.74 28.12
C ASN A 427 -13.64 4.54 26.74
N ILE A 428 -12.84 5.52 26.34
CA ILE A 428 -12.28 5.65 25.00
C ILE A 428 -10.79 5.34 25.09
N PHE A 429 -10.33 4.40 24.27
CA PHE A 429 -8.92 4.03 24.14
C PHE A 429 -8.42 4.48 22.77
N ILE A 430 -7.28 5.14 22.73
CA ILE A 430 -6.71 5.70 21.50
C ILE A 430 -5.26 5.24 21.37
N ALA A 431 -4.93 4.65 20.22
CA ALA A 431 -3.55 4.36 19.84
C ALA A 431 -2.93 5.60 19.21
N ASP A 432 -2.00 6.20 19.96
CA ASP A 432 -1.26 7.40 19.58
C ASP A 432 0.05 6.96 18.90
N SER A 433 -0.07 6.65 17.60
CA SER A 433 0.86 5.76 16.88
C SER A 433 2.31 6.25 16.85
N GLU A 434 2.54 7.54 16.57
CA GLU A 434 3.89 8.09 16.48
C GLU A 434 4.44 8.58 17.83
N ASN A 435 3.59 8.67 18.86
CA ASN A 435 4.04 8.78 20.25
C ASN A 435 4.24 7.41 20.92
N HIS A 436 3.91 6.32 20.23
CA HIS A 436 4.11 4.94 20.66
C HIS A 436 3.46 4.60 22.02
N ARG A 437 2.25 5.11 22.26
CA ARG A 437 1.50 4.94 23.51
C ARG A 437 0.02 4.71 23.26
N ILE A 438 -0.68 4.19 24.28
CA ILE A 438 -2.13 4.15 24.34
C ILE A 438 -2.61 5.15 25.38
N GLN A 439 -3.62 5.96 25.04
CA GLN A 439 -4.27 6.88 25.96
C GLN A 439 -5.71 6.45 26.23
N LYS A 440 -6.15 6.56 27.48
CA LYS A 440 -7.50 6.26 27.94
C LYS A 440 -8.21 7.52 28.42
N PHE A 441 -9.46 7.67 28.02
CA PHE A 441 -10.36 8.76 28.38
C PHE A 441 -11.68 8.21 28.89
N ASN A 442 -12.41 9.02 29.65
CA ASN A 442 -13.80 8.70 29.99
C ASN A 442 -14.74 9.03 28.80
N PRO A 443 -16.05 8.72 28.89
CA PRO A 443 -17.01 8.99 27.80
C PRO A 443 -17.15 10.48 27.40
N PHE A 444 -16.61 11.40 28.20
CA PHE A 444 -16.61 12.85 27.97
C PHE A 444 -15.26 13.36 27.47
N PHE A 445 -14.35 12.48 27.05
CA PHE A 445 -12.99 12.79 26.62
C PHE A 445 -12.13 13.48 27.69
N VAL A 446 -12.42 13.28 28.97
CA VAL A 446 -11.50 13.65 30.05
C VAL A 446 -10.41 12.60 30.11
N TYR A 447 -9.16 13.03 29.96
CA TYR A 447 -7.98 12.17 30.06
C TYR A 447 -7.96 11.47 31.42
N MET A 448 -7.72 10.16 31.40
CA MET A 448 -7.63 9.35 32.61
C MET A 448 -6.20 8.87 32.84
N LYS A 449 -5.60 8.22 31.84
CA LYS A 449 -4.24 7.67 31.93
C LYS A 449 -3.68 7.32 30.56
N GLU A 450 -2.39 7.02 30.54
CA GLU A 450 -1.69 6.46 29.39
C GLU A 450 -0.72 5.36 29.80
N TRP A 451 -0.27 4.58 28.82
CA TRP A 451 0.85 3.66 28.98
C TRP A 451 1.54 3.42 27.64
N GLY A 452 2.80 3.00 27.72
CA GLY A 452 3.63 2.71 26.56
C GLY A 452 4.64 3.79 26.23
N ARG A 453 5.63 3.37 25.45
CA ARG A 453 6.74 4.14 24.88
C ARG A 453 7.35 3.34 23.73
N LYS A 454 8.21 3.97 22.94
CA LYS A 454 8.98 3.27 21.91
C LYS A 454 9.80 2.13 22.49
N GLY A 455 9.60 0.91 22.01
CA GLY A 455 10.38 -0.26 22.43
C GLY A 455 9.74 -1.58 22.01
N SER A 456 10.35 -2.69 22.41
CA SER A 456 9.87 -4.06 22.17
C SER A 456 9.58 -4.84 23.46
N GLY A 457 9.74 -4.21 24.63
CA GLY A 457 9.35 -4.78 25.92
C GLY A 457 7.84 -4.95 26.09
N GLU A 458 7.42 -5.56 27.18
CA GLU A 458 6.00 -5.68 27.54
C GLU A 458 5.41 -4.31 27.87
N GLY A 459 4.28 -3.97 27.25
CA GLY A 459 3.70 -2.64 27.38
C GLY A 459 4.43 -1.54 26.61
N GLU A 460 5.54 -1.85 25.93
CA GLU A 460 6.20 -0.95 24.98
C GLU A 460 5.69 -1.24 23.56
N PHE A 461 5.68 -0.21 22.72
CA PHE A 461 5.13 -0.29 21.37
C PHE A 461 6.10 0.31 20.36
N PHE A 462 6.00 -0.13 19.11
CA PHE A 462 6.58 0.55 17.98
C PHE A 462 5.50 0.68 16.89
N GLN A 463 4.88 1.86 16.88
CA GLN A 463 3.75 2.22 16.03
C GLN A 463 2.50 1.37 16.31
N PRO A 464 1.84 1.55 17.47
CA PRO A 464 0.57 0.90 17.75
C PRO A 464 -0.49 1.36 16.74
N MET A 465 -1.25 0.42 16.18
CA MET A 465 -2.23 0.64 15.11
C MET A 465 -3.67 0.47 15.61
N GLN A 466 -4.45 -0.48 15.08
CA GLN A 466 -5.83 -0.68 15.54
C GLN A 466 -5.89 -1.25 16.95
N LEU A 467 -6.99 -0.94 17.60
CA LEU A 467 -7.35 -1.43 18.92
C LEU A 467 -8.66 -2.22 18.83
N ALA A 468 -8.81 -3.23 19.68
CA ALA A 468 -10.09 -3.88 19.88
C ALA A 468 -10.25 -4.28 21.35
N ILE A 469 -11.50 -4.47 21.78
CA ILE A 469 -11.85 -4.74 23.17
C ILE A 469 -12.68 -6.03 23.25
N ASP A 470 -12.31 -6.93 24.16
CA ASP A 470 -13.08 -8.16 24.39
C ASP A 470 -14.26 -7.95 25.36
N SER A 471 -15.10 -8.97 25.50
CA SER A 471 -16.27 -8.97 26.39
C SER A 471 -15.96 -8.74 27.88
N LYS A 472 -14.69 -8.83 28.29
CA LYS A 472 -14.20 -8.59 29.66
C LYS A 472 -13.55 -7.20 29.79
N ASP A 473 -13.72 -6.34 28.79
CA ASP A 473 -13.07 -5.05 28.62
C ASP A 473 -11.53 -5.10 28.59
N ASN A 474 -10.92 -6.21 28.15
CA ASN A 474 -9.48 -6.23 27.90
C ASN A 474 -9.16 -5.55 26.58
N VAL A 475 -8.08 -4.79 26.55
CA VAL A 475 -7.63 -4.01 25.40
C VAL A 475 -6.57 -4.78 24.63
N TYR A 476 -6.82 -5.01 23.35
CA TYR A 476 -5.88 -5.62 22.41
C TYR A 476 -5.27 -4.52 21.54
N VAL A 477 -3.95 -4.55 21.40
CA VAL A 477 -3.18 -3.55 20.66
C VAL A 477 -2.38 -4.23 19.56
N VAL A 478 -2.59 -3.81 18.31
CA VAL A 478 -1.72 -4.18 17.19
C VAL A 478 -0.44 -3.36 17.27
N ASP A 479 0.69 -4.02 17.51
CA ASP A 479 2.01 -3.40 17.61
C ASP A 479 2.79 -3.65 16.32
N ARG A 480 2.56 -2.77 15.33
CA ARG A 480 2.81 -3.03 13.91
C ARG A 480 4.26 -3.32 13.58
N ILE A 481 5.19 -2.44 13.97
CA ILE A 481 6.61 -2.60 13.60
C ILE A 481 7.24 -3.75 14.38
N ASN A 482 6.77 -4.01 15.60
CA ASN A 482 7.18 -5.19 16.36
C ASN A 482 6.52 -6.50 15.90
N ASN A 483 5.64 -6.46 14.89
CA ASN A 483 5.02 -7.65 14.29
C ASN A 483 4.27 -8.54 15.31
N ARG A 484 3.51 -7.93 16.22
CA ARG A 484 2.86 -8.64 17.32
C ARG A 484 1.54 -8.00 17.77
N ILE A 485 0.79 -8.75 18.57
CA ILE A 485 -0.36 -8.26 19.33
C ILE A 485 -0.01 -8.28 20.82
N GLN A 486 -0.46 -7.27 21.57
CA GLN A 486 -0.39 -7.26 23.03
C GLN A 486 -1.79 -7.09 23.63
N LYS A 487 -2.10 -7.87 24.67
CA LYS A 487 -3.35 -7.83 25.42
C LYS A 487 -3.11 -7.22 26.81
N PHE A 488 -4.00 -6.32 27.22
CA PHE A 488 -3.98 -5.61 28.51
C PHE A 488 -5.35 -5.70 29.17
N ASN A 489 -5.40 -5.57 30.49
CA ASN A 489 -6.68 -5.33 31.16
C ASN A 489 -7.15 -3.87 30.95
N ASN A 490 -8.37 -3.55 31.40
CA ASN A 490 -8.96 -2.22 31.26
C ASN A 490 -8.14 -1.12 31.99
N GLU A 491 -7.31 -1.49 32.97
CA GLU A 491 -6.38 -0.60 33.66
C GLU A 491 -5.02 -0.46 32.95
N GLY A 492 -4.81 -1.07 31.78
CA GLY A 492 -3.55 -1.00 31.03
C GLY A 492 -2.42 -1.87 31.59
N LYS A 493 -2.74 -2.84 32.46
CA LYS A 493 -1.78 -3.86 32.92
C LYS A 493 -1.64 -4.94 31.87
N PHE A 494 -0.39 -5.26 31.50
CA PHE A 494 -0.07 -6.32 30.56
C PHE A 494 -0.64 -7.68 31.00
N ILE A 495 -1.20 -8.44 30.05
CA ILE A 495 -1.71 -9.81 30.24
C ILE A 495 -0.87 -10.80 29.44
N THR A 496 -0.77 -10.62 28.11
CA THR A 496 -0.04 -11.54 27.23
C THR A 496 0.31 -10.87 25.89
N LYS A 497 1.13 -11.53 25.07
CA LYS A 497 1.50 -11.14 23.71
C LYS A 497 1.74 -12.35 22.82
N TRP A 498 1.56 -12.20 21.52
CA TRP A 498 1.87 -13.21 20.52
C TRP A 498 2.13 -12.56 19.15
N GLY A 499 2.57 -13.35 18.19
CA GLY A 499 2.97 -12.92 16.85
C GLY A 499 4.34 -13.48 16.50
N THR A 500 5.03 -12.83 15.57
CA THR A 500 6.33 -13.31 15.06
C THR A 500 7.35 -13.44 16.17
N ASN A 501 8.11 -14.54 16.14
CA ASN A 501 9.07 -14.89 17.19
C ASN A 501 8.45 -14.86 18.59
N HIS A 502 7.24 -15.42 18.73
CA HIS A 502 6.47 -15.45 19.97
C HIS A 502 6.20 -14.05 20.57
N GLY A 503 6.12 -13.01 19.72
CA GLY A 503 5.85 -11.64 20.15
C GLY A 503 7.03 -10.93 20.83
N ALA A 504 8.26 -11.42 20.63
CA ALA A 504 9.47 -10.78 21.16
C ALA A 504 9.73 -9.37 20.57
N GLY A 505 9.14 -9.07 19.41
CA GLY A 505 9.43 -7.85 18.65
C GLY A 505 10.69 -8.01 17.81
N ASN A 506 10.61 -7.69 16.51
CA ASN A 506 11.78 -7.63 15.63
C ASN A 506 11.61 -6.53 14.58
N LEU A 507 12.71 -5.85 14.26
CA LEU A 507 12.78 -4.61 13.49
C LEU A 507 13.18 -4.79 12.02
N ASP A 508 13.79 -5.92 11.62
CA ASP A 508 14.15 -6.15 10.21
C ASP A 508 13.09 -7.04 9.51
N PRO A 509 12.21 -6.45 8.70
CA PRO A 509 11.31 -7.14 7.76
C PRO A 509 11.88 -8.33 7.01
N LEU A 510 13.13 -8.25 6.54
CA LEU A 510 13.72 -9.26 5.66
C LEU A 510 14.38 -10.39 6.42
N GLU A 511 14.73 -10.20 7.69
CA GLU A 511 15.29 -11.26 8.54
C GLU A 511 14.21 -12.15 9.17
N ASN A 512 12.95 -11.69 9.22
CA ASN A 512 11.85 -12.40 9.88
C ASN A 512 10.68 -12.72 8.95
N TRP A 513 10.94 -12.73 7.65
CA TRP A 513 9.93 -13.10 6.67
C TRP A 513 9.66 -14.61 6.76
N ARG A 514 8.87 -14.97 7.78
CA ARG A 514 8.44 -16.32 8.10
C ARG A 514 6.94 -16.36 7.80
N GLU A 515 6.58 -17.05 6.72
CA GLU A 515 5.18 -17.35 6.39
C GLU A 515 4.61 -18.49 7.26
N GLY A 516 5.16 -18.68 8.47
CA GLY A 516 4.73 -19.72 9.38
C GLY A 516 3.29 -19.50 9.85
N PRO A 517 2.55 -20.56 10.23
CA PRO A 517 1.22 -20.43 10.80
C PRO A 517 1.24 -19.49 12.03
N GLY A 518 0.47 -18.40 11.95
CA GLY A 518 0.32 -17.44 13.05
C GLY A 518 1.44 -16.40 13.20
N ASP A 519 2.47 -16.44 12.36
CA ASP A 519 3.43 -15.34 12.24
C ASP A 519 2.73 -14.10 11.65
N LEU A 520 3.17 -12.91 12.06
CA LEU A 520 2.63 -11.62 11.64
C LEU A 520 3.71 -10.78 10.97
N PHE A 521 3.34 -9.99 9.97
CA PHE A 521 4.23 -9.05 9.34
C PHE A 521 3.49 -7.76 8.98
N LEU A 522 3.88 -6.69 9.66
CA LEU A 522 3.26 -5.37 9.64
C LEU A 522 1.72 -5.44 9.80
N PRO A 523 1.21 -6.14 10.82
CA PRO A 523 -0.23 -6.26 11.03
C PRO A 523 -0.84 -4.89 11.29
N ILE A 524 -2.11 -4.70 10.90
CA ILE A 524 -2.79 -3.41 11.06
C ILE A 524 -4.07 -3.56 11.86
N GLY A 525 -4.95 -4.48 11.44
CA GLY A 525 -6.29 -4.59 11.96
C GLY A 525 -6.50 -5.78 12.88
N ILE A 526 -7.46 -5.61 13.79
CA ILE A 526 -7.79 -6.59 14.82
C ILE A 526 -9.27 -6.52 15.16
N GLU A 527 -9.89 -7.68 15.35
CA GLU A 527 -11.26 -7.79 15.87
C GLU A 527 -11.39 -9.01 16.79
N ILE A 528 -12.26 -8.93 17.79
CA ILE A 528 -12.55 -10.02 18.72
C ILE A 528 -14.04 -10.39 18.62
N ASP A 529 -14.32 -11.63 18.23
CA ASP A 529 -15.71 -12.10 18.18
C ASP A 529 -16.29 -12.42 19.57
N ILE A 530 -17.60 -12.70 19.60
CA ILE A 530 -18.33 -13.00 20.84
C ILE A 530 -17.80 -14.23 21.59
N ASN A 531 -17.03 -15.10 20.92
CA ASN A 531 -16.40 -16.30 21.51
C ASN A 531 -14.98 -16.01 21.99
N ASN A 532 -14.53 -14.75 21.98
CA ASN A 532 -13.16 -14.30 22.25
C ASN A 532 -12.13 -14.86 21.25
N THR A 533 -12.56 -15.17 20.02
CA THR A 533 -11.63 -15.48 18.91
C THR A 533 -11.07 -14.17 18.38
N VAL A 534 -9.75 -14.11 18.18
CA VAL A 534 -9.05 -12.91 17.72
C VAL A 534 -8.71 -13.05 16.25
N TYR A 535 -9.17 -12.12 15.42
CA TYR A 535 -8.85 -12.03 14.00
C TYR A 535 -7.86 -10.90 13.82
N VAL A 536 -6.77 -11.14 13.08
CA VAL A 536 -5.74 -10.14 12.83
C VAL A 536 -5.44 -10.09 11.35
N THR A 537 -5.51 -8.91 10.76
CA THR A 537 -5.07 -8.70 9.38
C THR A 537 -3.55 -8.65 9.35
N ASP A 538 -2.96 -9.66 8.72
CA ASP A 538 -1.53 -9.82 8.53
C ASP A 538 -1.14 -9.13 7.22
N THR A 539 -1.18 -7.79 7.26
CA THR A 539 -1.21 -6.91 6.07
C THR A 539 -0.18 -7.26 5.02
N SER A 540 1.08 -7.46 5.43
CA SER A 540 2.18 -7.66 4.49
C SER A 540 2.44 -9.13 4.14
N ASN A 541 1.76 -10.08 4.80
CA ASN A 541 1.65 -11.47 4.35
C ASN A 541 0.33 -11.74 3.62
N ASN A 542 -0.46 -10.70 3.35
CA ASN A 542 -1.66 -10.75 2.50
C ASN A 542 -2.72 -11.77 2.96
N ARG A 543 -2.86 -11.95 4.28
CA ARG A 543 -3.77 -12.93 4.88
C ARG A 543 -4.43 -12.39 6.16
N VAL A 544 -5.37 -13.15 6.68
CA VAL A 544 -5.90 -12.96 8.04
C VAL A 544 -5.55 -14.18 8.86
N ASN A 545 -4.95 -13.95 10.03
CA ASN A 545 -4.69 -14.98 11.02
C ASN A 545 -5.78 -14.96 12.10
N ILE A 546 -6.18 -16.15 12.54
CA ILE A 546 -7.18 -16.36 13.59
C ILE A 546 -6.49 -17.02 14.78
N TYR A 547 -6.69 -16.47 15.98
CA TYR A 547 -6.12 -16.94 17.23
C TYR A 547 -7.21 -17.14 18.29
N ASN A 548 -6.92 -17.95 19.31
CA ASN A 548 -7.70 -17.97 20.54
C ASN A 548 -7.38 -16.76 21.44
N GLU A 549 -8.12 -16.60 22.55
CA GLU A 549 -7.98 -15.44 23.45
C GLU A 549 -6.58 -15.31 24.10
N ASN A 550 -5.77 -16.37 24.07
CA ASN A 550 -4.42 -16.43 24.64
C ASN A 550 -3.30 -16.32 23.58
N GLY A 551 -3.67 -16.10 22.30
CA GLY A 551 -2.70 -15.96 21.21
C GLY A 551 -2.27 -17.27 20.55
N GLY A 552 -2.91 -18.39 20.86
CA GLY A 552 -2.68 -19.66 20.15
C GLY A 552 -3.29 -19.60 18.75
N PHE A 553 -2.48 -19.82 17.71
CA PHE A 553 -2.92 -19.85 16.31
C PHE A 553 -3.95 -20.97 16.09
N LEU A 554 -5.02 -20.65 15.36
CA LEU A 554 -6.09 -21.58 15.02
C LEU A 554 -6.08 -21.91 13.53
N GLU A 555 -6.23 -20.90 12.68
CA GLU A 555 -6.23 -21.02 11.22
C GLU A 555 -5.91 -19.68 10.57
N SER A 556 -5.74 -19.67 9.25
CA SER A 556 -5.58 -18.47 8.45
C SER A 556 -6.30 -18.61 7.11
N PHE A 557 -6.70 -17.49 6.51
CA PHE A 557 -7.28 -17.47 5.17
C PHE A 557 -6.82 -16.25 4.36
N GLY A 558 -6.94 -16.37 3.05
CA GLY A 558 -6.40 -15.40 2.10
C GLY A 558 -4.92 -15.64 1.80
N SER A 559 -4.49 -15.10 0.66
CA SER A 559 -3.13 -15.13 0.16
C SER A 559 -2.94 -13.97 -0.84
N PHE A 560 -1.69 -13.73 -1.24
CA PHE A 560 -1.37 -12.74 -2.25
C PHE A 560 -2.02 -13.07 -3.61
N ASN A 561 -3.09 -12.35 -3.98
CA ASN A 561 -3.72 -12.44 -5.30
C ASN A 561 -4.76 -11.30 -5.50
N GLY A 562 -4.94 -10.82 -6.73
CA GLY A 562 -6.03 -9.90 -7.11
C GLY A 562 -7.43 -10.52 -7.14
N MET A 563 -7.55 -11.85 -7.16
CA MET A 563 -8.83 -12.58 -7.23
C MET A 563 -9.70 -12.38 -5.97
N SER A 564 -11.00 -12.61 -6.12
CA SER A 564 -11.95 -12.55 -5.00
C SER A 564 -11.61 -13.56 -3.91
N GLY A 565 -11.74 -13.15 -2.64
CA GLY A 565 -11.40 -13.98 -1.47
C GLY A 565 -9.92 -13.99 -1.10
N GLN A 566 -9.08 -13.29 -1.88
CA GLN A 566 -7.65 -13.13 -1.67
C GLN A 566 -7.32 -11.66 -1.39
N PHE A 567 -6.10 -11.35 -0.97
CA PHE A 567 -5.74 -10.00 -0.57
C PHE A 567 -4.44 -9.51 -1.20
N PHE A 568 -4.32 -8.19 -1.31
CA PHE A 568 -3.02 -7.54 -1.51
C PHE A 568 -2.62 -6.69 -0.31
N SER A 569 -3.57 -6.09 0.40
CA SER A 569 -3.26 -5.39 1.64
C SER A 569 -4.50 -5.35 2.53
N PRO A 570 -4.81 -6.43 3.25
CA PRO A 570 -5.92 -6.43 4.19
C PRO A 570 -5.61 -5.44 5.32
N GLN A 571 -6.52 -4.49 5.59
CA GLN A 571 -6.33 -3.41 6.57
C GLN A 571 -7.21 -3.64 7.80
N GLY A 572 -8.42 -3.09 7.84
CA GLY A 572 -9.38 -3.26 8.93
C GLY A 572 -10.31 -4.45 8.73
N ILE A 573 -10.89 -4.90 9.84
CA ILE A 573 -11.70 -6.11 9.91
C ILE A 573 -12.80 -5.93 10.95
N ASP A 574 -14.01 -6.43 10.64
CA ASP A 574 -15.15 -6.51 11.55
C ASP A 574 -15.76 -7.92 11.47
N VAL A 575 -16.26 -8.44 12.60
CA VAL A 575 -16.86 -9.77 12.72
C VAL A 575 -18.12 -9.70 13.57
N ASP A 576 -19.27 -10.13 13.04
CA ASP A 576 -20.49 -10.24 13.85
C ASP A 576 -20.65 -11.57 14.59
N SER A 577 -21.65 -11.60 15.48
CA SER A 577 -22.08 -12.77 16.24
C SER A 577 -22.56 -13.95 15.40
N GLN A 578 -22.78 -13.76 14.09
CA GLN A 578 -23.18 -14.81 13.16
C GLN A 578 -21.97 -15.34 12.38
N GLY A 579 -20.76 -14.84 12.63
CA GLY A 579 -19.54 -15.21 11.92
C GLY A 579 -19.44 -14.63 10.51
N ASN A 580 -20.18 -13.57 10.17
CA ASN A 580 -19.89 -12.80 8.96
C ASN A 580 -18.68 -11.90 9.24
N ILE A 581 -17.72 -11.91 8.33
CA ILE A 581 -16.46 -11.16 8.43
C ILE A 581 -16.43 -10.15 7.29
N ILE A 582 -16.11 -8.88 7.56
CA ILE A 582 -15.86 -7.86 6.54
C ILE A 582 -14.43 -7.39 6.68
N ILE A 583 -13.71 -7.27 5.56
CA ILE A 583 -12.31 -6.84 5.51
C ILE A 583 -12.14 -5.77 4.44
N THR A 584 -11.41 -4.72 4.75
CA THR A 584 -10.93 -3.75 3.75
C THR A 584 -9.65 -4.24 3.11
N ASP A 585 -9.57 -4.20 1.77
CA ASP A 585 -8.32 -4.40 1.03
C ASP A 585 -7.85 -3.06 0.46
N GLY A 586 -6.91 -2.44 1.17
CA GLY A 586 -6.56 -1.04 0.97
C GLY A 586 -5.98 -0.75 -0.41
N LEU A 587 -5.14 -1.65 -0.92
CA LEU A 587 -4.40 -1.43 -2.16
C LEU A 587 -5.12 -1.96 -3.40
N LEU A 588 -6.00 -2.97 -3.26
CA LEU A 588 -6.98 -3.33 -4.30
C LEU A 588 -8.24 -2.46 -4.28
N GLN A 589 -8.34 -1.54 -3.32
CA GLN A 589 -9.40 -0.53 -3.21
C GLN A 589 -10.80 -1.13 -3.17
N ARG A 590 -10.96 -2.20 -2.39
CA ARG A 590 -12.22 -2.94 -2.30
C ARG A 590 -12.53 -3.37 -0.88
N ILE A 591 -13.78 -3.75 -0.66
CA ILE A 591 -14.24 -4.39 0.57
C ILE A 591 -14.66 -5.82 0.24
N GLN A 592 -14.33 -6.76 1.13
CA GLN A 592 -14.64 -8.18 0.94
C GLN A 592 -15.38 -8.73 2.15
N MET A 593 -16.38 -9.57 1.87
CA MET A 593 -17.19 -10.25 2.87
C MET A 593 -16.93 -11.75 2.82
N PHE A 594 -16.78 -12.34 4.00
CA PHE A 594 -16.58 -13.76 4.22
C PHE A 594 -17.57 -14.27 5.27
N LYS A 595 -17.69 -15.60 5.36
CA LYS A 595 -18.49 -16.29 6.36
C LYS A 595 -17.69 -17.44 6.96
N LYS A 596 -17.56 -17.47 8.28
CA LYS A 596 -17.04 -18.64 8.99
C LYS A 596 -18.15 -19.70 9.06
N ALA A 597 -17.84 -20.92 8.64
CA ALA A 597 -18.73 -22.06 8.83
C ALA A 597 -18.88 -22.34 10.32
N ASN A 598 -20.13 -22.56 10.77
CA ASN A 598 -20.46 -22.90 12.15
C ASN A 598 -19.99 -24.31 12.51
#